data_AF-A0A077NVK1-F1
#
_entry.id   AF-A0A077NVK1-F1
#
_cell.length_a   1.000
_cell.length_b   1.000
_cell.length_c   1.000
_cell.angle_alpha   90.00
_cell.angle_beta   90.00
_cell.angle_gamma   90.00
#
_symmetry.space_group_name_H-M   'P 1'
#
loop_
_entity.id
_entity.type
_entity.pdbx_description
1 polymer ?
#
loop_
_entity_poly.entity_id
_entity_poly.type
_entity_poly.pdbx_seq_one_letter_code
_entity_poly.pdbx_strand_id
1 'polypeptide(L)'
;MYFLFTAVLLGLIPALIANSKGRSFILWWIYGFALFIFALVHSLLISKNNAGIERKQMEEGLVKCPYCAEMIKAEALKCKHCGSDVQEKIEEITLKKFKPSSVPSEFFYKRRKDGIELIDDRVKELSETLIKANIDKDTQEMELHYQSEIESLNKRLPKAIQKQFQDRYVYWLHNIDLVKVDPIVDAAKKAVNTEDLLIKKKDGFMINDDGVKKLVESFFIQSPDSTNVYQDFEDEISTIKRTLPSEVHESFIRKIKYWNNALTDNNNK
;
A
#
# COMPACT_ATOMS: atom_id res chain seq x y z
N MET A 1 43.17 32.76 -5.29
CA MET A 1 42.06 32.40 -4.36
C MET A 1 40.75 33.09 -4.73
N TYR A 2 40.72 34.42 -4.89
CA TYR A 2 39.51 35.18 -5.27
C TYR A 2 38.84 34.70 -6.58
N PHE A 3 39.61 34.49 -7.65
CA PHE A 3 39.07 34.04 -8.95
C PHE A 3 38.37 32.67 -8.90
N LEU A 4 38.90 31.73 -8.10
CA LEU A 4 38.28 30.41 -7.92
C LEU A 4 36.97 30.54 -7.14
N PHE A 5 36.96 31.40 -6.12
CA PHE A 5 35.75 31.69 -5.35
C PHE A 5 34.66 32.34 -6.22
N THR A 6 35.03 33.32 -7.07
CA THR A 6 34.07 33.94 -8.00
C THR A 6 33.54 32.95 -9.03
N ALA A 7 34.39 32.06 -9.57
CA ALA A 7 33.95 31.04 -10.53
C ALA A 7 32.97 30.04 -9.90
N VAL A 8 33.22 29.63 -8.65
CA VAL A 8 32.32 28.75 -7.87
C VAL A 8 30.94 29.38 -7.69
N LEU A 9 30.89 30.66 -7.33
CA LEU A 9 29.63 31.39 -7.16
C LEU A 9 28.91 31.60 -8.49
N LEU A 10 29.61 31.96 -9.56
CA LEU A 10 29.02 32.16 -10.88
C LEU A 10 28.41 30.87 -11.43
N GLY A 11 29.07 29.72 -11.22
CA GLY A 11 28.54 28.41 -11.64
C GLY A 11 27.17 28.07 -11.04
N LEU A 12 26.75 28.69 -9.93
CA LEU A 12 25.43 28.47 -9.32
C LEU A 12 24.28 28.97 -10.19
N ILE A 13 24.48 30.02 -10.99
CA ILE A 13 23.43 30.62 -11.82
C ILE A 13 22.89 29.63 -12.85
N PRO A 14 23.70 29.09 -13.79
CA PRO A 14 23.22 28.09 -14.75
C PRO A 14 22.73 26.82 -14.07
N ALA A 15 23.29 26.45 -12.91
CA ALA A 15 22.85 25.29 -12.13
C ALA A 15 21.44 25.44 -11.57
N LEU A 16 21.10 26.60 -10.99
CA LEU A 16 19.76 26.89 -10.47
C LEU A 16 18.71 26.94 -11.60
N ILE A 17 19.06 27.56 -12.73
CA ILE A 17 18.19 27.60 -13.92
C ILE A 17 17.92 26.17 -14.42
N ALA A 18 18.96 25.36 -14.60
CA ALA A 18 18.80 23.98 -15.07
C ALA A 18 18.05 23.10 -14.06
N ASN A 19 18.28 23.28 -12.75
CA ASN A 19 17.57 22.55 -11.69
C ASN A 19 16.07 22.86 -11.69
N SER A 20 15.69 24.12 -11.91
CA SER A 20 14.27 24.51 -12.05
C SER A 20 13.57 23.84 -13.25
N LYS A 21 14.35 23.37 -14.24
CA LYS A 21 13.88 22.64 -15.43
C LYS A 21 13.98 21.11 -15.29
N GLY A 22 14.24 20.57 -14.10
CA GLY A 22 14.30 19.13 -13.84
C GLY A 22 15.62 18.47 -14.25
N ARG A 23 16.75 19.19 -14.20
CA ARG A 23 18.09 18.66 -14.45
C ARG A 23 18.91 18.61 -13.16
N SER A 24 19.97 17.79 -13.14
CA SER A 24 20.81 17.62 -11.94
C SER A 24 21.59 18.89 -11.62
N PHE A 25 21.39 19.41 -10.41
CA PHE A 25 22.06 20.63 -9.94
C PHE A 25 23.60 20.51 -9.99
N ILE A 26 24.16 19.42 -9.45
CA ILE A 26 25.61 19.24 -9.29
C ILE A 26 26.32 19.21 -10.65
N LEU A 27 25.76 18.48 -11.62
CA LEU A 27 26.36 18.35 -12.95
C LEU A 27 26.39 19.70 -13.68
N TRP A 28 25.30 20.45 -13.58
CA TRP A 28 25.21 21.79 -14.17
C TRP A 28 26.04 22.84 -13.43
N TRP A 29 26.24 22.67 -12.11
CA TRP A 29 27.15 23.51 -11.35
C TRP A 29 28.61 23.29 -11.75
N ILE A 30 29.05 22.03 -11.91
CA ILE A 30 30.39 21.71 -12.42
C ILE A 30 30.56 22.27 -13.85
N TYR A 31 29.54 22.11 -14.70
CA TYR A 31 29.56 22.65 -16.05
C TYR A 31 29.65 24.19 -16.06
N GLY A 32 28.86 24.86 -15.21
CA GLY A 32 28.88 26.31 -15.04
C GLY A 32 30.19 26.84 -14.46
N PHE A 33 30.80 26.11 -13.53
CA PHE A 33 32.11 26.42 -12.97
C PHE A 33 33.21 26.34 -14.04
N ALA A 34 33.19 25.31 -14.89
CA ALA A 34 34.20 25.10 -15.93
C ALA A 34 34.01 26.00 -17.17
N LEU A 35 32.77 26.20 -17.62
CA LEU A 35 32.43 26.81 -18.90
C LEU A 35 31.22 27.76 -18.79
N PHE A 36 31.32 28.76 -17.89
CA PHE A 36 30.20 29.62 -17.49
C PHE A 36 29.36 30.17 -18.65
N ILE A 37 29.97 30.82 -19.65
CA ILE A 37 29.24 31.45 -20.75
C ILE A 37 28.44 30.41 -21.56
N PHE A 38 29.06 29.28 -21.91
CA PHE A 38 28.39 28.22 -22.66
C PHE A 38 27.28 27.56 -21.83
N ALA A 39 27.55 27.28 -20.55
CA ALA A 39 26.58 26.69 -19.64
C ALA A 39 25.37 27.60 -19.43
N LEU A 40 25.57 28.92 -19.34
CA LEU A 40 24.49 29.89 -19.21
C LEU A 40 23.57 29.87 -20.43
N VAL A 41 24.13 29.96 -21.63
CA VAL A 41 23.35 29.90 -22.88
C VAL A 41 22.58 28.58 -22.99
N HIS A 42 23.23 27.44 -22.72
CA HIS A 42 22.59 26.13 -22.75
C HIS A 42 21.46 26.02 -21.71
N SER A 43 21.67 26.53 -20.48
CA SER A 43 20.66 26.47 -19.42
C SER A 43 19.41 27.30 -19.75
N LEU A 44 19.55 28.40 -20.50
CA LEU A 44 18.44 29.23 -20.95
C LEU A 44 17.66 28.57 -22.08
N LEU A 45 18.35 27.99 -23.06
CA LEU A 45 17.73 27.40 -24.26
C LEU A 45 17.17 25.98 -24.04
N ILE A 46 17.70 25.22 -23.08
CA ILE A 46 17.25 23.84 -22.87
C ILE A 46 15.78 23.79 -22.44
N SER A 47 15.03 22.86 -23.02
CA SER A 47 13.64 22.60 -22.67
C SER A 47 13.50 21.94 -21.29
N LYS A 48 12.31 22.06 -20.71
CA LYS A 48 11.97 21.39 -19.46
C LYS A 48 12.07 19.88 -19.62
N ASN A 49 12.65 19.22 -18.62
CA ASN A 49 12.67 17.77 -18.50
C ASN A 49 11.51 17.33 -17.58
N ASN A 50 10.33 17.09 -18.16
CA ASN A 50 9.13 16.74 -17.40
C ASN A 50 9.37 15.52 -16.50
N ALA A 51 10.05 14.48 -16.97
CA ALA A 51 10.38 13.32 -16.15
C ALA A 51 11.27 13.67 -14.95
N GLY A 52 12.18 14.64 -15.11
CA GLY A 52 13.00 15.13 -14.00
C GLY A 52 12.21 15.99 -13.01
N ILE A 53 11.26 16.78 -13.49
CA ILE A 53 10.34 17.57 -12.66
C ILE A 53 9.42 16.64 -11.86
N GLU A 54 8.82 15.64 -12.52
CA GLU A 54 7.96 14.65 -11.87
C GLU A 54 8.70 13.89 -10.78
N ARG A 55 9.93 13.42 -11.03
CA ARG A 55 10.75 12.77 -10.00
C ARG A 55 10.99 13.66 -8.80
N LYS A 56 11.32 14.93 -9.03
CA LYS A 56 11.53 15.90 -7.96
C LYS A 56 10.25 16.14 -7.15
N GLN A 57 9.10 16.22 -7.81
CA GLN A 57 7.81 16.34 -7.13
C GLN A 57 7.48 15.09 -6.30
N MET A 58 7.83 13.89 -6.78
CA MET A 58 7.70 12.65 -5.99
C MET A 58 8.61 12.65 -4.77
N GLU A 59 9.85 13.14 -4.89
CA GLU A 59 10.77 13.33 -3.75
C GLU A 59 10.24 14.37 -2.75
N GLU A 60 9.49 15.37 -3.21
CA GLU A 60 8.79 16.36 -2.39
C GLU A 60 7.47 15.82 -1.78
N GLY A 61 7.15 14.54 -1.98
CA GLY A 61 5.98 13.87 -1.39
C GLY A 61 4.68 14.00 -2.18
N LEU A 62 4.75 14.45 -3.45
CA LEU A 62 3.59 14.41 -4.35
C LEU A 62 3.44 13.02 -4.97
N VAL A 63 2.19 12.64 -5.22
CA VAL A 63 1.82 11.39 -5.88
C VAL A 63 0.98 11.68 -7.11
N LYS A 64 0.97 10.76 -8.08
CA LYS A 64 0.06 10.86 -9.22
C LYS A 64 -1.35 10.45 -8.80
N CYS A 65 -2.34 11.24 -9.20
CA CYS A 65 -3.74 10.88 -9.12
C CYS A 65 -3.97 9.56 -9.89
N PRO A 66 -4.61 8.55 -9.29
CA PRO A 66 -4.83 7.27 -9.95
C PRO A 66 -5.82 7.33 -11.12
N TYR A 67 -6.61 8.40 -11.23
CA TYR A 67 -7.64 8.54 -12.28
C TYR A 67 -7.20 9.44 -13.44
N CYS A 68 -6.50 10.54 -13.18
CA CYS A 68 -6.11 11.51 -14.21
C CYS A 68 -4.59 11.71 -14.37
N ALA A 69 -3.77 11.01 -13.58
CA ALA A 69 -2.30 11.05 -13.60
C ALA A 69 -1.63 12.40 -13.24
N GLU A 70 -2.41 13.42 -12.85
CA GLU A 70 -1.87 14.70 -12.37
C GLU A 70 -1.23 14.60 -10.98
N MET A 71 -0.24 15.44 -10.70
CA MET A 71 0.48 15.45 -9.42
C MET A 71 -0.35 16.14 -8.32
N ILE A 72 -0.66 15.39 -7.27
CA ILE A 72 -1.42 15.81 -6.09
C ILE A 72 -0.65 15.49 -4.81
N LYS A 73 -1.10 16.03 -3.67
CA LYS A 73 -0.52 15.67 -2.38
C LYS A 73 -0.91 14.23 -2.01
N ALA A 74 -0.02 13.51 -1.33
CA ALA A 74 -0.32 12.18 -0.80
C ALA A 74 -1.53 12.15 0.16
N GLU A 75 -1.74 13.24 0.90
CA GLU A 75 -2.84 13.42 1.87
C GLU A 75 -4.17 13.91 1.25
N ALA A 76 -4.26 13.99 -0.09
CA ALA A 76 -5.45 14.49 -0.75
C ALA A 76 -6.64 13.52 -0.59
N LEU A 77 -7.79 14.03 -0.13
CA LEU A 77 -9.05 13.28 -0.12
C LEU A 77 -9.68 13.26 -1.52
N LYS A 78 -9.70 14.42 -2.17
CA LYS A 78 -10.19 14.59 -3.54
C LYS A 78 -9.13 15.21 -4.45
N CYS A 79 -9.11 14.77 -5.70
CA CYS A 79 -8.21 15.33 -6.69
C CYS A 79 -8.66 16.74 -7.09
N LYS A 80 -7.78 17.73 -6.95
CA LYS A 80 -8.02 19.13 -7.38
C LYS A 80 -8.16 19.32 -8.90
N HIS A 81 -7.80 18.30 -9.69
CA HIS A 81 -7.80 18.36 -11.15
C HIS A 81 -9.05 17.70 -11.76
N CYS A 82 -9.35 16.46 -11.36
CA CYS A 82 -10.48 15.70 -11.91
C CYS A 82 -11.67 15.54 -10.95
N GLY A 83 -11.55 15.94 -9.69
CA GLY A 83 -12.62 15.87 -8.69
C GLY A 83 -12.88 14.48 -8.08
N SER A 84 -12.22 13.43 -8.57
CA SER A 84 -12.33 12.06 -8.04
C SER A 84 -11.94 12.01 -6.57
N ASP A 85 -12.61 11.15 -5.79
CA ASP A 85 -12.12 10.70 -4.50
C ASP A 85 -10.90 9.80 -4.72
N VAL A 86 -9.80 10.07 -4.02
CA VAL A 86 -8.50 9.43 -4.29
C VAL A 86 -7.90 8.77 -3.06
N GLN A 87 -8.44 9.00 -1.86
CA GLN A 87 -7.81 8.58 -0.61
C GLN A 87 -7.55 7.07 -0.58
N GLU A 88 -8.62 6.29 -0.73
CA GLU A 88 -8.57 4.83 -0.67
C GLU A 88 -7.66 4.24 -1.75
N LYS A 89 -7.79 4.75 -2.98
CA LYS A 89 -6.99 4.24 -4.11
C LYS A 89 -5.51 4.57 -3.97
N ILE A 90 -5.17 5.73 -3.41
CA ILE A 90 -3.78 6.09 -3.10
C ILE A 90 -3.24 5.20 -2.00
N GLU A 91 -4.02 4.93 -0.95
CA GLU A 91 -3.63 4.03 0.14
C GLU A 91 -3.39 2.61 -0.38
N GLU A 92 -4.31 2.05 -1.17
CA GLU A 92 -4.17 0.74 -1.82
C GLU A 92 -2.89 0.67 -2.67
N ILE A 93 -2.64 1.67 -3.51
CA ILE A 93 -1.43 1.74 -4.36
C ILE A 93 -0.17 1.85 -3.51
N THR A 94 -0.22 2.61 -2.41
CA THR A 94 0.91 2.82 -1.51
C THR A 94 1.26 1.53 -0.78
N LEU A 95 0.24 0.82 -0.28
CA LEU A 95 0.37 -0.49 0.35
C LEU A 95 0.97 -1.52 -0.63
N LYS A 96 0.45 -1.58 -1.86
CA LYS A 96 0.96 -2.52 -2.90
C LYS A 96 2.41 -2.22 -3.31
N LYS A 97 2.85 -0.97 -3.24
CA LYS A 97 4.22 -0.57 -3.57
C LYS A 97 5.18 -0.65 -2.38
N PHE A 98 4.67 -0.88 -1.18
CA PHE A 98 5.48 -0.95 0.02
C PHE A 98 6.51 -2.07 -0.06
N LYS A 99 7.74 -1.76 0.36
CA LYS A 99 8.86 -2.70 0.41
C LYS A 99 9.45 -2.74 1.81
N PRO A 100 9.56 -3.91 2.47
CA PRO A 100 10.20 -4.02 3.78
C PRO A 100 11.61 -3.42 3.81
N SER A 101 12.40 -3.60 2.74
CA SER A 101 13.76 -3.08 2.67
C SER A 101 13.85 -1.55 2.60
N SER A 102 12.75 -0.86 2.29
CA SER A 102 12.70 0.61 2.31
C SER A 102 12.64 1.19 3.72
N VAL A 103 12.24 0.39 4.72
CA VAL A 103 12.19 0.83 6.11
C VAL A 103 13.61 1.00 6.65
N PRO A 104 13.94 2.13 7.29
CA PRO A 104 15.23 2.33 7.96
C PRO A 104 15.44 1.31 9.09
N SER A 105 16.64 0.76 9.23
CA SER A 105 16.86 -0.34 10.18
C SER A 105 16.78 0.13 11.64
N GLU A 106 17.12 1.40 11.90
CA GLU A 106 16.96 2.10 13.18
C GLU A 106 15.52 2.20 13.68
N PHE A 107 14.52 2.01 12.81
CA PHE A 107 13.13 1.98 13.20
C PHE A 107 12.81 0.81 14.14
N PHE A 108 13.53 -0.30 13.99
CA PHE A 108 13.22 -1.55 14.70
C PHE A 108 13.92 -1.71 16.04
N TYR A 109 14.83 -0.81 16.42
CA TYR A 109 15.59 -0.98 17.65
C TYR A 109 15.91 0.33 18.34
N LYS A 110 16.16 0.25 19.65
CA LYS A 110 16.71 1.36 20.44
C LYS A 110 18.01 0.92 21.11
N ARG A 111 18.94 1.88 21.26
CA ARG A 111 20.20 1.65 21.96
C ARG A 111 20.00 1.85 23.46
N ARG A 112 20.47 0.91 24.26
CA ARG A 112 20.46 0.94 25.73
C ARG A 112 21.90 1.00 26.26
N LYS A 113 22.04 1.15 27.59
CA LYS A 113 23.36 1.19 28.25
C LYS A 113 24.08 -0.17 28.19
N ASP A 114 23.31 -1.24 28.19
CA ASP A 114 23.71 -2.64 28.29
C ASP A 114 23.56 -3.42 26.96
N GLY A 115 23.11 -2.76 25.89
CA GLY A 115 22.97 -3.41 24.59
C GLY A 115 22.01 -2.72 23.63
N ILE A 116 21.44 -3.52 22.75
CA ILE A 116 20.47 -3.10 21.73
C ILE A 116 19.18 -3.88 21.98
N GLU A 117 18.07 -3.17 22.03
CA GLU A 117 16.75 -3.75 22.30
C GLU A 117 15.89 -3.62 21.04
N LEU A 118 15.39 -4.76 20.55
CA LEU A 118 14.39 -4.80 19.47
C LEU A 118 13.06 -4.21 19.98
N ILE A 119 12.44 -3.37 19.18
CA ILE A 119 11.11 -2.81 19.44
C ILE A 119 10.09 -3.71 18.73
N ASP A 120 9.56 -4.68 19.44
CA ASP A 120 8.68 -5.70 18.87
C ASP A 120 7.41 -5.13 18.23
N ASP A 121 6.84 -4.07 18.81
CA ASP A 121 5.68 -3.37 18.23
C ASP A 121 5.94 -2.87 16.80
N ARG A 122 7.19 -2.52 16.47
CA ARG A 122 7.57 -2.08 15.11
C ARG A 122 7.68 -3.25 14.14
N VAL A 123 8.05 -4.42 14.64
CA VAL A 123 8.03 -5.66 13.84
C VAL A 123 6.58 -6.06 13.57
N LYS A 124 5.70 -5.93 14.57
CA LYS A 124 4.25 -6.12 14.42
C LYS A 124 3.66 -5.17 13.37
N GLU A 125 3.95 -3.87 13.47
CA GLU A 125 3.49 -2.84 12.52
C GLU A 125 3.93 -3.13 11.08
N LEU A 126 5.17 -3.60 10.89
CA LEU A 126 5.66 -4.07 9.60
C LEU A 126 4.82 -5.25 9.09
N SER A 127 4.64 -6.29 9.92
CA SER A 127 3.85 -7.46 9.54
C SER A 127 2.40 -7.10 9.23
N GLU A 128 1.76 -6.23 10.02
CA GLU A 128 0.40 -5.74 9.77
C GLU A 128 0.30 -5.03 8.41
N THR A 129 1.27 -4.18 8.08
CA THR A 129 1.32 -3.49 6.78
C THR A 129 1.41 -4.48 5.61
N LEU A 130 2.23 -5.53 5.75
CA LEU A 130 2.40 -6.54 4.70
C LEU A 130 1.14 -7.38 4.51
N ILE A 131 0.47 -7.76 5.61
CA ILE A 131 -0.78 -8.52 5.54
C ILE A 131 -1.87 -7.66 4.91
N LYS A 132 -1.99 -6.38 5.30
CA LYS A 132 -2.93 -5.45 4.67
C LYS A 132 -2.69 -5.30 3.16
N ALA A 133 -1.42 -5.22 2.75
CA ALA A 133 -1.05 -5.07 1.34
C ALA A 133 -1.29 -6.34 0.48
N ASN A 134 -1.46 -7.51 1.11
CA ASN A 134 -1.60 -8.80 0.44
C ASN A 134 -2.75 -9.60 1.06
N ILE A 135 -3.89 -8.94 1.28
CA ILE A 135 -5.04 -9.57 1.92
C ILE A 135 -5.50 -10.83 1.16
N ASP A 136 -5.21 -10.89 -0.14
CA ASP A 136 -5.49 -11.99 -1.08
C ASP A 136 -4.59 -13.22 -0.96
N LYS A 137 -3.44 -13.12 -0.28
CA LYS A 137 -2.46 -14.20 -0.17
C LYS A 137 -2.50 -14.87 1.19
N ASP A 138 -2.16 -16.16 1.22
CA ASP A 138 -1.92 -16.83 2.50
C ASP A 138 -0.52 -16.50 3.07
N THR A 139 -0.32 -16.80 4.35
CA THR A 139 0.91 -16.48 5.08
C THR A 139 2.16 -17.09 4.44
N GLN A 140 2.09 -18.31 3.89
CA GLN A 140 3.25 -18.96 3.26
C GLN A 140 3.61 -18.30 1.94
N GLU A 141 2.61 -17.92 1.15
CA GLU A 141 2.83 -17.16 -0.09
C GLU A 141 3.47 -15.79 0.19
N MET A 142 3.05 -15.12 1.28
CA MET A 142 3.63 -13.86 1.71
C MET A 142 5.09 -14.00 2.15
N GLU A 143 5.44 -15.06 2.89
CA GLU A 143 6.82 -15.32 3.29
C GLU A 143 7.73 -15.47 2.08
N LEU A 144 7.29 -16.24 1.08
CA LEU A 144 8.02 -16.40 -0.18
C LEU A 144 8.12 -15.08 -0.94
N HIS A 145 7.02 -14.32 -1.01
CA HIS A 145 6.96 -13.06 -1.75
C HIS A 145 7.93 -12.01 -1.20
N TYR A 146 8.04 -11.91 0.12
CA TYR A 146 8.88 -10.89 0.79
C TYR A 146 10.24 -11.40 1.27
N GLN A 147 10.58 -12.67 1.04
CA GLN A 147 11.78 -13.30 1.56
C GLN A 147 13.05 -12.46 1.35
N SER A 148 13.31 -12.02 0.12
CA SER A 148 14.51 -11.26 -0.25
C SER A 148 14.52 -9.85 0.35
N GLU A 149 13.36 -9.20 0.45
CA GLU A 149 13.20 -7.87 1.04
C GLU A 149 13.43 -7.90 2.55
N ILE A 150 12.89 -8.91 3.23
CA ILE A 150 13.07 -9.14 4.68
C ILE A 150 14.52 -9.52 4.98
N GLU A 151 15.15 -10.37 4.16
CA GLU A 151 16.56 -10.72 4.32
C GLU A 151 17.46 -9.49 4.16
N SER A 152 17.19 -8.64 3.17
CA SER A 152 17.92 -7.38 2.95
C SER A 152 17.76 -6.41 4.13
N LEU A 153 16.55 -6.26 4.67
CA LEU A 153 16.32 -5.49 5.89
C LEU A 153 17.07 -6.08 7.09
N ASN A 154 16.98 -7.40 7.30
CA ASN A 154 17.59 -8.07 8.44
C ASN A 154 19.13 -7.94 8.43
N LYS A 155 19.77 -8.03 7.25
CA LYS A 155 21.22 -7.80 7.10
C LYS A 155 21.68 -6.41 7.54
N ARG A 156 20.82 -5.39 7.47
CA ARG A 156 21.12 -4.01 7.92
C ARG A 156 20.89 -3.81 9.43
N LEU A 157 20.29 -4.77 10.12
CA LEU A 157 20.13 -4.71 11.58
C LEU A 157 21.43 -5.11 12.31
N PRO A 158 21.66 -4.60 13.53
CA PRO A 158 22.73 -5.08 14.39
C PRO A 158 22.68 -6.61 14.60
N LYS A 159 23.82 -7.30 14.48
CA LYS A 159 23.90 -8.77 14.56
C LYS A 159 23.21 -9.38 15.78
N ALA A 160 23.25 -8.68 16.92
CA ALA A 160 22.67 -9.13 18.18
C ALA A 160 21.14 -9.37 18.11
N ILE A 161 20.43 -8.66 17.22
CA ILE A 161 18.96 -8.73 17.14
C ILE A 161 18.44 -9.37 15.86
N GLN A 162 19.31 -9.77 14.91
CA GLN A 162 18.86 -10.30 13.61
C GLN A 162 18.01 -11.56 13.73
N LYS A 163 18.41 -12.48 14.62
CA LYS A 163 17.63 -13.69 14.90
C LYS A 163 16.29 -13.34 15.55
N GLN A 164 16.31 -12.47 16.57
CA GLN A 164 15.10 -12.05 17.26
C GLN A 164 14.12 -11.36 16.30
N PHE A 165 14.60 -10.49 15.42
CA PHE A 165 13.79 -9.84 14.40
C PHE A 165 13.10 -10.87 13.49
N GLN A 166 13.87 -11.84 12.96
CA GLN A 166 13.32 -12.89 12.10
C GLN A 166 12.25 -13.72 12.81
N ASP A 167 12.53 -14.15 14.04
CA ASP A 167 11.61 -14.96 14.84
C ASP A 167 10.31 -14.18 15.14
N ARG A 168 10.42 -12.89 15.49
CA ARG A 168 9.26 -12.03 15.75
C ARG A 168 8.47 -11.70 14.47
N TYR A 169 9.14 -11.50 13.34
CA TYR A 169 8.49 -11.29 12.05
C TYR A 169 7.61 -12.48 11.66
N VAL A 170 8.17 -13.69 11.69
CA VAL A 170 7.44 -14.94 11.38
C VAL A 170 6.30 -15.15 12.37
N TYR A 171 6.54 -14.91 13.66
CA TYR A 171 5.50 -14.97 14.68
C TYR A 171 4.33 -14.05 14.34
N TRP A 172 4.58 -12.77 14.11
CA TRP A 172 3.51 -11.81 13.83
C TRP A 172 2.79 -12.11 12.52
N LEU A 173 3.51 -12.56 11.49
CA LEU A 173 2.89 -12.91 10.21
C LEU A 173 1.85 -14.04 10.33
N HIS A 174 2.06 -14.97 11.25
CA HIS A 174 1.15 -16.10 11.51
C HIS A 174 0.11 -15.85 12.60
N ASN A 175 0.31 -14.85 13.47
CA ASN A 175 -0.50 -14.65 14.68
C ASN A 175 -1.25 -13.31 14.70
N ILE A 176 -1.15 -12.49 13.65
CA ILE A 176 -1.98 -11.29 13.51
C ILE A 176 -3.38 -11.68 13.03
N ASP A 177 -4.35 -11.35 13.87
CA ASP A 177 -5.77 -11.36 13.51
C ASP A 177 -6.16 -9.95 13.03
N LEU A 178 -6.25 -9.77 11.70
CA LEU A 178 -6.61 -8.48 11.10
C LEU A 178 -7.98 -7.95 11.57
N VAL A 179 -8.86 -8.83 12.06
CA VAL A 179 -10.20 -8.48 12.56
C VAL A 179 -10.14 -7.53 13.76
N LYS A 180 -9.02 -7.47 14.49
CA LYS A 180 -8.86 -6.59 15.65
C LYS A 180 -8.23 -5.22 15.34
N VAL A 181 -7.73 -5.02 14.12
CA VAL A 181 -6.84 -3.89 13.78
C VAL A 181 -7.52 -2.89 12.83
N ASP A 182 -8.65 -3.25 12.23
CA ASP A 182 -9.26 -2.46 11.16
C ASP A 182 -10.75 -2.12 11.40
N PRO A 183 -11.11 -0.83 11.55
CA PRO A 183 -12.51 -0.38 11.66
C PRO A 183 -13.40 -0.78 10.49
N ILE A 184 -12.81 -0.96 9.29
CA ILE A 184 -13.54 -1.37 8.08
C ILE A 184 -13.94 -2.85 8.19
N VAL A 185 -13.07 -3.68 8.76
CA VAL A 185 -13.34 -5.10 9.01
C VAL A 185 -14.35 -5.31 10.15
N ASP A 186 -14.31 -4.45 11.18
CA ASP A 186 -15.27 -4.47 12.30
C ASP A 186 -16.66 -3.96 11.86
N ALA A 187 -16.71 -3.00 10.93
CA ALA A 187 -17.94 -2.55 10.28
C ALA A 187 -18.57 -3.66 9.41
N ALA A 188 -17.76 -4.40 8.65
CA ALA A 188 -18.22 -5.56 7.87
C ALA A 188 -18.82 -6.67 8.76
N LYS A 189 -18.23 -6.91 9.95
CA LYS A 189 -18.73 -7.89 10.91
C LYS A 189 -20.05 -7.45 11.59
N LYS A 190 -20.26 -6.14 11.78
CA LYS A 190 -21.51 -5.62 12.36
C LYS A 190 -22.73 -5.85 11.47
N ALA A 191 -22.52 -6.12 10.17
CA ALA A 191 -23.57 -6.47 9.23
C ALA A 191 -23.79 -7.99 9.08
N VAL A 192 -22.86 -8.84 9.53
CA VAL A 192 -22.85 -10.28 9.19
C VAL A 192 -22.46 -11.12 10.40
N ASN A 193 -23.44 -11.80 11.00
CA ASN A 193 -23.18 -12.86 11.97
C ASN A 193 -22.67 -14.10 11.23
N THR A 194 -21.34 -14.30 11.18
CA THR A 194 -20.69 -15.41 10.49
C THR A 194 -21.13 -16.80 10.98
N GLU A 195 -21.67 -16.91 12.19
CA GLU A 195 -22.26 -18.15 12.69
C GLU A 195 -23.50 -18.56 11.88
N ASP A 196 -24.26 -17.60 11.37
CA ASP A 196 -25.46 -17.84 10.57
C ASP A 196 -25.13 -18.35 9.16
N LEU A 197 -23.87 -18.26 8.72
CA LEU A 197 -23.40 -18.77 7.42
C LEU A 197 -23.03 -20.26 7.45
N LEU A 198 -22.98 -20.88 8.63
CA LEU A 198 -22.49 -22.24 8.80
C LEU A 198 -23.54 -23.14 9.46
N ILE A 199 -23.58 -24.39 9.02
CA ILE A 199 -24.28 -25.48 9.70
C ILE A 199 -23.22 -26.51 10.10
N LYS A 200 -23.16 -26.81 11.40
CA LYS A 200 -22.24 -27.82 11.94
C LYS A 200 -22.74 -29.23 11.63
N LYS A 201 -21.87 -30.08 11.06
CA LYS A 201 -22.09 -31.51 10.82
C LYS A 201 -21.21 -32.36 11.75
N LYS A 202 -21.43 -33.68 11.72
CA LYS A 202 -20.65 -34.66 12.48
C LYS A 202 -19.15 -34.60 12.15
N ASP A 203 -18.82 -34.39 10.87
CA ASP A 203 -17.45 -34.41 10.34
C ASP A 203 -17.06 -33.09 9.63
N GLY A 204 -17.51 -31.94 10.14
CA GLY A 204 -17.13 -30.62 9.59
C GLY A 204 -18.28 -29.62 9.54
N PHE A 205 -18.23 -28.71 8.58
CA PHE A 205 -19.17 -27.61 8.36
C PHE A 205 -19.77 -27.68 6.95
N MET A 206 -20.94 -27.08 6.78
CA MET A 206 -21.53 -26.78 5.48
C MET A 206 -22.08 -25.37 5.47
N ILE A 207 -22.19 -24.79 4.29
CA ILE A 207 -22.80 -23.47 4.13
C ILE A 207 -24.29 -23.51 4.43
N ASN A 208 -24.74 -22.56 5.25
CA ASN A 208 -26.14 -22.24 5.41
C ASN A 208 -26.60 -21.35 4.24
N ASP A 209 -27.42 -21.92 3.36
CA ASP A 209 -27.91 -21.20 2.18
C ASP A 209 -28.78 -19.98 2.52
N ASP A 210 -29.59 -20.07 3.59
CA ASP A 210 -30.42 -18.97 4.07
C ASP A 210 -29.59 -17.82 4.64
N GLY A 211 -28.50 -18.16 5.35
CA GLY A 211 -27.52 -17.19 5.83
C GLY A 211 -26.84 -16.46 4.67
N VAL A 212 -26.43 -17.18 3.63
CA VAL A 212 -25.83 -16.58 2.43
C VAL A 212 -26.83 -15.70 1.68
N LYS A 213 -28.10 -16.12 1.60
CA LYS A 213 -29.15 -15.30 1.00
C LYS A 213 -29.29 -13.95 1.71
N LYS A 214 -29.46 -13.97 3.04
CA LYS A 214 -29.58 -12.77 3.86
C LYS A 214 -28.36 -11.85 3.75
N LEU A 215 -27.17 -12.44 3.66
CA LEU A 215 -25.94 -11.70 3.41
C LEU A 215 -26.02 -10.94 2.07
N VAL A 216 -26.40 -11.60 0.98
CA VAL A 216 -26.55 -10.93 -0.33
C VAL A 216 -27.66 -9.88 -0.31
N GLU A 217 -28.79 -10.16 0.34
CA GLU A 217 -29.87 -9.17 0.55
C GLU A 217 -29.36 -7.92 1.29
N SER A 218 -28.47 -8.08 2.29
CA SER A 218 -27.90 -6.94 3.02
C SER A 218 -27.03 -6.03 2.14
N PHE A 219 -26.30 -6.60 1.17
CA PHE A 219 -25.52 -5.82 0.22
C PHE A 219 -26.40 -5.03 -0.75
N PHE A 220 -27.52 -5.60 -1.21
CA PHE A 220 -28.52 -4.86 -2.00
C PHE A 220 -29.19 -3.74 -1.20
N ILE A 221 -29.40 -3.92 0.11
CA ILE A 221 -29.92 -2.85 0.97
C ILE A 221 -28.88 -1.72 1.10
N GLN A 222 -27.59 -2.06 1.19
CA GLN A 222 -26.50 -1.09 1.28
C GLN A 222 -26.25 -0.35 -0.03
N SER A 223 -26.44 -1.01 -1.17
CA SER A 223 -26.32 -0.42 -2.51
C SER A 223 -27.54 -0.79 -3.38
N PRO A 224 -28.66 -0.04 -3.26
CA PRO A 224 -29.91 -0.34 -3.97
C PRO A 224 -29.81 -0.30 -5.49
N ASP A 225 -28.87 0.48 -6.03
CA ASP A 225 -28.63 0.64 -7.47
C ASP A 225 -27.65 -0.41 -8.03
N SER A 226 -27.11 -1.31 -7.20
CA SER A 226 -26.18 -2.35 -7.65
C SER A 226 -26.86 -3.32 -8.63
N THR A 227 -26.19 -3.56 -9.76
CA THR A 227 -26.58 -4.61 -10.73
C THR A 227 -25.81 -5.92 -10.55
N ASN A 228 -24.71 -5.88 -9.80
CA ASN A 228 -23.84 -7.04 -9.56
C ASN A 228 -23.10 -6.87 -8.22
N VAL A 229 -23.80 -7.19 -7.14
CA VAL A 229 -23.29 -7.16 -5.77
C VAL A 229 -22.02 -7.99 -5.60
N TYR A 230 -21.88 -9.12 -6.31
CA TYR A 230 -20.66 -9.92 -6.23
C TYR A 230 -19.41 -9.13 -6.65
N GLN A 231 -19.55 -8.28 -7.66
CA GLN A 231 -18.45 -7.44 -8.15
C GLN A 231 -18.27 -6.19 -7.31
N ASP A 232 -19.37 -5.57 -6.88
CA ASP A 232 -19.36 -4.32 -6.14
C ASP A 232 -18.85 -4.50 -4.69
N PHE A 233 -19.02 -5.71 -4.13
CA PHE A 233 -18.61 -6.09 -2.76
C PHE A 233 -17.60 -7.24 -2.75
N GLU A 234 -16.76 -7.33 -3.79
CA GLU A 234 -15.79 -8.44 -3.96
C GLU A 234 -14.84 -8.55 -2.75
N ASP A 235 -14.40 -7.41 -2.22
CA ASP A 235 -13.48 -7.34 -1.08
C ASP A 235 -14.14 -7.80 0.23
N GLU A 236 -15.38 -7.42 0.50
CA GLU A 236 -16.16 -7.87 1.65
C GLU A 236 -16.46 -9.38 1.57
N ILE A 237 -16.88 -9.86 0.40
CA ILE A 237 -17.15 -11.29 0.16
C ILE A 237 -15.87 -12.10 0.34
N SER A 238 -14.72 -11.61 -0.16
CA SER A 238 -13.42 -12.26 0.04
C SER A 238 -13.04 -12.32 1.52
N THR A 239 -13.32 -11.25 2.26
CA THR A 239 -13.05 -11.15 3.70
C THR A 239 -13.90 -12.15 4.48
N ILE A 240 -15.21 -12.21 4.20
CA ILE A 240 -16.11 -13.18 4.83
C ILE A 240 -15.65 -14.61 4.52
N LYS A 241 -15.31 -14.91 3.27
CA LYS A 241 -14.79 -16.24 2.87
C LYS A 241 -13.62 -16.68 3.75
N ARG A 242 -12.66 -15.79 4.03
CA ARG A 242 -11.48 -16.09 4.85
C ARG A 242 -11.81 -16.39 6.31
N THR A 243 -12.92 -15.88 6.84
CA THR A 243 -13.39 -16.22 8.20
C THR A 243 -14.03 -17.60 8.29
N LEU A 244 -14.43 -18.18 7.15
CA LEU A 244 -15.06 -19.49 7.10
C LEU A 244 -14.02 -20.62 7.00
N PRO A 245 -14.33 -21.82 7.50
CA PRO A 245 -13.50 -23.02 7.28
C PRO A 245 -13.21 -23.24 5.79
N SER A 246 -11.96 -23.58 5.44
CA SER A 246 -11.53 -23.73 4.05
C SER A 246 -12.37 -24.73 3.24
N GLU A 247 -12.89 -25.77 3.90
CA GLU A 247 -13.77 -26.78 3.31
C GLU A 247 -15.10 -26.23 2.75
N VAL A 248 -15.54 -25.05 3.18
CA VAL A 248 -16.79 -24.44 2.71
C VAL A 248 -16.60 -23.29 1.71
N HIS A 249 -15.35 -22.91 1.42
CA HIS A 249 -14.99 -21.75 0.59
C HIS A 249 -15.63 -21.76 -0.80
N GLU A 250 -15.55 -22.89 -1.50
CA GLU A 250 -16.13 -23.03 -2.85
C GLU A 250 -17.66 -23.01 -2.83
N SER A 251 -18.26 -23.65 -1.82
CA SER A 251 -19.72 -23.64 -1.67
C SER A 251 -20.23 -22.24 -1.33
N PHE A 252 -19.47 -21.48 -0.55
CA PHE A 252 -19.82 -20.11 -0.19
C PHE A 252 -19.89 -19.22 -1.42
N ILE A 253 -18.81 -19.18 -2.21
CA ILE A 253 -18.73 -18.35 -3.43
C ILE A 253 -19.80 -18.75 -4.44
N ARG A 254 -20.06 -20.05 -4.61
CA ARG A 254 -21.13 -20.53 -5.49
C ARG A 254 -22.49 -20.01 -5.06
N LYS A 255 -22.78 -20.01 -3.76
CA LYS A 255 -24.07 -19.55 -3.22
C LYS A 255 -24.21 -18.03 -3.30
N ILE A 256 -23.13 -17.26 -3.09
CA ILE A 256 -23.16 -15.81 -3.31
C ILE A 256 -23.53 -15.49 -4.76
N LYS A 257 -22.83 -16.09 -5.73
CA LYS A 257 -23.10 -15.86 -7.17
C LYS A 257 -24.52 -16.26 -7.56
N TYR A 258 -25.01 -17.36 -7.00
CA TYR A 258 -26.39 -17.81 -7.20
C TYR A 258 -27.40 -16.75 -6.72
N TRP A 259 -27.27 -16.29 -5.47
CA TRP A 259 -28.20 -15.32 -4.89
C TRP A 259 -28.08 -13.93 -5.50
N ASN A 260 -26.88 -13.51 -5.91
CA ASN A 260 -26.67 -12.29 -6.70
C ASN A 260 -27.57 -12.28 -7.92
N ASN A 261 -27.49 -13.33 -8.75
CA ASN A 261 -28.29 -13.42 -9.98
C ASN A 261 -29.79 -13.53 -9.67
N ALA A 262 -30.16 -14.37 -8.70
CA ALA A 262 -31.57 -14.60 -8.35
C ALA A 262 -32.28 -13.36 -7.80
N LEU A 263 -31.58 -12.51 -7.05
CA LEU A 263 -32.15 -11.27 -6.50
C LEU A 263 -32.15 -10.13 -7.53
N THR A 264 -31.12 -10.03 -8.38
CA THR A 264 -31.12 -9.10 -9.52
C THR A 264 -32.29 -9.37 -10.46
N ASP A 265 -32.60 -10.63 -10.75
CA ASP A 265 -33.74 -11.01 -11.61
C ASP A 265 -35.11 -10.67 -11.00
N ASN A 266 -35.23 -10.66 -9.67
CA ASN A 266 -36.47 -10.30 -8.97
C ASN A 266 -36.67 -8.78 -8.89
N ASN A 267 -35.60 -7.99 -8.78
CA ASN A 267 -35.70 -6.53 -8.74
C ASN A 267 -36.00 -5.91 -10.12
N ASN A 268 -35.74 -6.64 -11.20
CA ASN A 268 -36.03 -6.22 -12.58
C ASN A 268 -37.43 -6.62 -13.09
N LYS A 269 -38.27 -7.22 -12.24
CA LYS A 269 -39.66 -7.61 -12.53
C LYS A 269 -40.66 -6.74 -11.80
#